data_AF-A0A6G7YSC0-F1
#
_entry.id   AF-A0A6G7YSC0-F1
#
_cell.length_a   1.000
_cell.length_b   1.000
_cell.length_c   1.000
_cell.angle_alpha   90.00
_cell.angle_beta   90.00
_cell.angle_gamma   90.00
#
_symmetry.space_group_name_H-M   'P 1'
#
loop_
_entity.id
_entity.type
_entity.pdbx_description
1 polymer ?
#
loop_
_entity_poly.entity_id
_entity_poly.type
_entity_poly.pdbx_seq_one_letter_code
_entity_poly.pdbx_strand_id
1 'polypeptide(L)'
;MSTLTVAGHELQFSDCRETGQAGPTTCTLSIDGEPVVRRFLWWSSEPLRFHQSPLEYNGDILVPMWALTSFYLVRINPRTLTLKRLSRGFGFMRLLRVAGDEAEFSTWWDDREKHIVKLA
;
A
#
# COMPACT_ATOMS: atom_id res chain seq x y z
N MET A 1 7.54 3.16 -14.15
CA MET A 1 8.13 3.54 -12.84
C MET A 1 7.52 4.87 -12.46
N SER A 2 7.08 5.01 -11.21
CA SER A 2 6.58 6.27 -10.66
C SER A 2 7.31 6.58 -9.36
N THR A 3 7.56 7.87 -9.13
CA THR A 3 8.25 8.37 -7.93
C THR A 3 7.40 9.46 -7.32
N LEU A 4 7.27 9.47 -5.99
CA LEU A 4 6.48 10.42 -5.24
C LEU A 4 7.07 10.66 -3.86
N THR A 5 6.90 11.86 -3.30
CA THR A 5 7.38 12.19 -1.95
C THR A 5 6.21 12.13 -0.97
N VAL A 6 6.33 11.29 0.07
CA VAL A 6 5.31 11.13 1.13
C VAL A 6 6.02 11.08 2.48
N ALA A 7 5.49 11.80 3.48
CA ALA A 7 6.12 11.90 4.81
C ALA A 7 7.59 12.36 4.78
N GLY A 8 7.99 13.12 3.75
CA GLY A 8 9.38 13.56 3.55
C GLY A 8 10.31 12.49 2.96
N HIS A 9 9.80 11.34 2.55
CA HIS A 9 10.56 10.23 1.97
C HIS A 9 10.25 10.06 0.49
N GLU A 10 11.24 9.63 -0.30
CA GLU A 10 11.05 9.28 -1.70
C GLU A 10 10.52 7.85 -1.83
N LEU A 11 9.32 7.69 -2.39
CA LEU A 11 8.71 6.39 -2.67
C LEU A 11 8.84 6.10 -4.16
N GLN A 12 9.49 4.99 -4.51
CA GLN A 12 9.63 4.53 -5.88
C GLN A 12 8.81 3.26 -6.10
N PHE A 13 7.85 3.32 -7.02
CA PHE A 13 7.06 2.19 -7.47
C PHE A 13 7.59 1.67 -8.82
N SER A 14 8.05 0.42 -8.83
CA SER A 14 8.74 -0.24 -9.95
C SER A 14 8.17 -1.64 -10.25
N ASP A 15 8.61 -2.27 -11.36
CA ASP A 15 8.14 -3.61 -11.80
C ASP A 15 6.61 -3.77 -11.74
N CYS A 16 5.86 -2.78 -12.22
CA CYS A 16 4.40 -2.76 -12.11
C CYS A 16 3.75 -3.82 -13.02
N ARG A 17 2.75 -4.53 -12.50
CA ARG A 17 2.01 -5.60 -13.19
C ARG A 17 0.53 -5.54 -12.84
N GLU A 18 -0.31 -5.80 -13.83
CA GLU A 18 -1.74 -6.01 -13.61
C GLU A 18 -1.97 -7.37 -12.94
N THR A 19 -2.84 -7.40 -11.93
CA THR A 19 -3.23 -8.66 -11.29
C THR A 19 -4.36 -9.31 -12.09
N GLY A 20 -4.07 -10.32 -12.91
CA GLY A 20 -5.08 -10.98 -13.77
C GLY A 20 -5.46 -10.15 -15.00
N GLN A 21 -6.52 -10.53 -15.71
CA GLN A 21 -7.00 -9.76 -16.87
C GLN A 21 -7.74 -8.50 -16.40
N ALA A 22 -7.20 -7.32 -16.73
CA ALA A 22 -7.76 -6.01 -16.38
C ALA A 22 -7.92 -5.74 -14.88
N GLY A 23 -7.11 -6.42 -14.05
CA GLY A 23 -7.10 -6.18 -12.61
C GLY A 23 -6.12 -5.09 -12.17
N PRO A 24 -6.08 -4.78 -10.87
CA PRO A 24 -5.25 -3.71 -10.34
C PRO A 24 -3.77 -3.81 -10.61
N THR A 25 -3.20 -2.68 -11.01
CA THR A 25 -1.76 -2.52 -11.16
C THR A 25 -1.12 -2.48 -9.79
N THR A 26 -0.27 -3.46 -9.52
CA THR A 26 0.56 -3.51 -8.33
C THR A 26 2.02 -3.38 -8.71
N CYS A 27 2.86 -2.85 -7.83
CA CYS A 27 4.27 -2.60 -8.08
C CYS A 27 5.13 -3.06 -6.89
N THR A 28 6.43 -3.25 -7.10
CA THR A 28 7.38 -3.24 -5.99
C THR A 28 7.57 -1.80 -5.48
N LEU A 29 7.93 -1.66 -4.21
CA LEU A 29 8.12 -0.36 -3.56
C LEU A 29 9.53 -0.28 -2.95
N SER A 30 10.19 0.86 -3.16
CA SER A 30 11.39 1.27 -2.41
C SER A 30 11.13 2.62 -1.73
N ILE A 31 11.71 2.83 -0.55
CA ILE A 31 11.66 4.08 0.21
C ILE A 31 13.10 4.58 0.39
N ASP A 32 13.40 5.78 -0.11
CA ASP A 32 14.75 6.36 -0.14
C ASP A 32 15.81 5.42 -0.74
N GLY A 33 15.43 4.69 -1.80
CA GLY A 33 16.28 3.70 -2.46
C GLY A 33 16.31 2.32 -1.79
N GLU A 34 15.82 2.19 -0.56
CA GLU A 34 15.78 0.91 0.16
C GLU A 34 14.51 0.11 -0.20
N PRO A 35 14.63 -1.13 -0.71
CA PRO A 35 13.48 -1.91 -1.12
C PRO A 35 12.65 -2.35 0.09
N VAL A 36 11.33 -2.15 0.01
CA VAL A 36 10.37 -2.64 1.01
C VAL A 36 10.17 -4.14 0.79
N VAL A 37 11.03 -4.92 1.43
CA VAL A 37 11.06 -6.38 1.32
C VAL A 37 10.38 -7.08 2.49
N ARG A 38 10.00 -8.33 2.24
CA ARG A 38 9.24 -9.21 3.13
C ARG A 38 10.13 -9.70 4.30
N ARG A 39 10.13 -9.02 5.45
CA ARG A 39 10.79 -9.55 6.68
C ARG A 39 10.01 -10.66 7.40
N PHE A 40 8.71 -10.85 7.12
CA PHE A 40 7.81 -11.61 8.01
C PHE A 40 7.11 -12.85 7.45
N LEU A 41 7.34 -13.26 6.20
CA LEU A 41 6.66 -14.43 5.62
C LEU A 41 7.67 -15.29 4.87
N TRP A 42 7.95 -16.47 5.43
CA TRP A 42 9.06 -17.35 5.04
C TRP A 42 8.74 -18.26 3.83
N TRP A 43 7.54 -18.13 3.25
CA TRP A 43 6.95 -19.17 2.37
C TRP A 43 6.65 -18.73 0.93
N SER A 44 6.96 -17.50 0.55
CA SER A 44 6.72 -17.03 -0.83
C SER A 44 7.91 -16.20 -1.29
N SER A 45 8.38 -16.59 -2.47
CA SER A 45 9.52 -16.05 -3.20
C SER A 45 9.21 -14.77 -3.96
N GLU A 46 7.94 -14.35 -4.01
CA GLU A 46 7.55 -13.15 -4.73
C GLU A 46 7.72 -11.89 -3.87
N PRO A 47 8.17 -10.76 -4.46
CA PRO A 47 8.29 -9.50 -3.74
C PRO A 47 6.92 -8.99 -3.29
N LEU A 48 6.89 -8.19 -2.21
CA LEU A 48 5.66 -7.51 -1.81
C LEU A 48 5.19 -6.57 -2.93
N ARG A 49 3.88 -6.54 -3.12
CA ARG A 49 3.23 -5.81 -4.20
C ARG A 49 2.33 -4.73 -3.61
N PHE A 50 2.38 -3.53 -4.14
CA PHE A 50 1.71 -2.35 -3.59
C PHE A 50 0.93 -1.60 -4.66
N HIS A 51 -0.20 -1.00 -4.27
CA HIS A 51 -0.91 -0.05 -5.12
C HIS A 51 -0.26 1.34 -5.01
N GLN A 52 -0.22 2.10 -6.11
CA GLN A 52 0.42 3.41 -6.20
C GLN A 52 -0.42 4.55 -5.58
N SER A 53 -1.12 4.28 -4.48
CA SER A 53 -1.90 5.29 -3.74
C SER A 53 -1.44 5.35 -2.27
N PRO A 54 -0.21 5.77 -1.98
CA PRO A 54 0.23 5.97 -0.62
C PRO A 54 -0.29 7.29 -0.05
N LEU A 55 -0.43 7.36 1.27
CA LEU A 55 -0.75 8.58 2.02
C LEU A 55 0.12 8.68 3.27
N GLU A 56 0.35 9.90 3.74
CA GLU A 56 1.03 10.15 5.01
C GLU A 56 0.08 9.98 6.19
N TYR A 57 0.58 9.41 7.28
CA TYR A 57 -0.09 9.40 8.59
C TYR A 57 0.92 9.39 9.73
N ASN A 58 0.97 10.48 10.51
CA ASN A 58 1.83 10.61 11.69
C ASN A 58 3.31 10.25 11.42
N GLY A 59 3.85 10.72 10.29
CA GLY A 59 5.23 10.46 9.86
C GLY A 59 5.49 9.06 9.29
N ASP A 60 4.47 8.21 9.24
CA ASP A 60 4.50 6.90 8.58
C ASP A 60 3.76 6.95 7.24
N ILE A 61 3.94 5.90 6.44
CA ILE A 61 3.31 5.75 5.12
C ILE A 61 2.18 4.73 5.22
N LEU A 62 0.97 5.14 4.87
CA LEU A 62 -0.14 4.23 4.59
C LEU A 62 -0.11 3.84 3.12
N VAL A 63 -0.19 2.55 2.82
CA VAL A 63 -0.24 2.08 1.42
C VAL A 63 -1.03 0.77 1.32
N PRO A 64 -1.80 0.55 0.23
CA PRO A 64 -2.40 -0.76 -0.01
C PRO A 64 -1.35 -1.78 -0.46
N MET A 65 -1.28 -2.91 0.23
CA MET A 65 -0.41 -4.04 -0.09
C MET A 65 -1.23 -5.23 -0.57
N TRP A 66 -0.88 -5.79 -1.72
CA TRP A 66 -1.46 -7.00 -2.28
C TRP A 66 -0.75 -8.24 -1.73
N ALA A 67 -1.52 -9.15 -1.12
CA ALA A 67 -1.05 -10.46 -0.69
C ALA A 67 -2.23 -11.44 -0.62
N LEU A 68 -2.00 -12.74 -0.84
CA LEU A 68 -3.03 -13.79 -0.70
C LEU A 68 -4.35 -13.40 -1.40
N THR A 69 -4.26 -12.96 -2.66
CA THR A 69 -5.40 -12.54 -3.50
C THR A 69 -6.27 -11.42 -2.91
N SER A 70 -5.72 -10.54 -2.08
CA SER A 70 -6.42 -9.38 -1.53
C SER A 70 -5.48 -8.21 -1.23
N PHE A 71 -6.02 -6.99 -1.23
CA PHE A 71 -5.37 -5.81 -0.70
C PHE A 71 -5.63 -5.63 0.79
N TYR A 72 -4.58 -5.24 1.49
CA TYR A 72 -4.61 -4.84 2.89
C TYR A 72 -4.06 -3.44 3.02
N LEU A 73 -4.70 -2.61 3.84
CA LEU A 73 -4.09 -1.37 4.29
C LEU A 73 -2.94 -1.72 5.24
N VAL A 74 -1.73 -1.27 4.89
CA VAL A 74 -0.56 -1.39 5.75
C VAL A 74 0.00 -0.01 6.07
N ARG A 75 0.54 0.11 7.28
CA ARG A 75 1.36 1.24 7.75
C ARG A 75 2.81 0.81 7.72
N ILE A 76 3.65 1.59 7.05
CA ILE A 76 5.09 1.37 6.93
C ILE A 76 5.78 2.49 7.72
N ASN A 77 6.59 2.11 8.69
CA ASN A 77 7.50 3.05 9.32
C ASN A 77 8.73 3.25 8.40
N PRO A 78 8.93 4.42 7.77
CA PRO A 78 9.94 4.60 6.73
C PRO A 78 11.37 4.43 7.25
N ARG A 79 11.61 4.66 8.55
CA ARG A 79 12.94 4.52 9.16
C ARG A 79 13.36 3.08 9.39
N THR A 80 12.39 2.21 9.71
CA THR A 80 12.65 0.80 10.06
C THR A 80 12.19 -0.19 8.98
N LEU A 81 11.42 0.30 8.01
CA LEU A 81 10.70 -0.48 6.99
C LEU A 81 9.79 -1.57 7.59
N THR A 82 9.34 -1.38 8.84
CA THR A 82 8.41 -2.29 9.51
C THR A 82 6.99 -2.06 9.00
N LEU A 83 6.29 -3.15 8.66
CA LEU A 83 4.90 -3.10 8.19
C LEU A 83 3.92 -3.55 9.28
N LYS A 84 2.89 -2.75 9.56
CA LYS A 84 1.74 -3.12 10.39
C LYS A 84 0.48 -3.14 9.53
N ARG A 85 -0.25 -4.25 9.51
CA ARG A 85 -1.55 -4.37 8.83
C ARG A 85 -2.64 -3.69 9.66
N LEU A 86 -3.48 -2.87 9.02
CA LEU A 86 -4.54 -2.09 9.66
C LEU A 86 -5.97 -2.47 9.24
N SER A 87 -6.14 -3.23 8.15
CA SER A 87 -7.47 -3.60 7.65
C SER A 87 -7.65 -5.11 7.43
N ARG A 88 -8.90 -5.53 7.26
CA ARG A 88 -9.21 -6.80 6.57
C ARG A 88 -8.81 -6.74 5.09
N GLY A 89 -8.86 -7.89 4.41
CA GLY A 89 -8.58 -7.97 2.98
C GLY A 89 -9.75 -7.49 2.12
N PHE A 90 -9.46 -6.83 1.00
CA PHE A 90 -10.42 -6.39 -0.01
C PHE A 90 -9.94 -6.76 -1.41
N GLY A 91 -10.85 -6.98 -2.37
CA GLY A 91 -10.46 -7.36 -3.75
C GLY A 91 -9.65 -6.27 -4.48
N PHE A 92 -9.97 -5.00 -4.22
CA PHE A 92 -9.22 -3.83 -4.65
C PHE A 92 -9.17 -2.81 -3.51
N MET A 93 -8.13 -1.98 -3.47
CA MET A 93 -8.01 -0.89 -2.52
C MET A 93 -7.19 0.25 -3.12
N ARG A 94 -7.79 1.44 -3.18
CA ARG A 94 -7.11 2.69 -3.49
C ARG A 94 -7.37 3.69 -2.37
N LEU A 95 -6.30 4.14 -1.71
CA LEU A 95 -6.43 5.18 -0.69
C LEU A 95 -6.89 6.48 -1.33
N LEU A 96 -7.85 7.16 -0.70
CA LEU A 96 -8.41 8.43 -1.15
C LEU A 96 -7.92 9.58 -0.29
N ARG A 97 -8.02 9.44 1.04
CA ARG A 97 -7.58 10.46 2.00
C ARG A 97 -7.42 9.90 3.42
N VAL A 98 -6.74 10.67 4.27
CA VAL A 98 -6.68 10.49 5.72
C VAL A 98 -7.32 11.71 6.38
N ALA A 99 -8.18 11.48 7.37
CA ALA A 99 -8.82 12.52 8.17
C ALA A 99 -8.78 12.14 9.65
N GLY A 100 -7.92 12.80 10.43
CA GLY A 100 -7.66 12.40 11.81
C GLY A 100 -7.13 10.96 11.88
N ASP A 101 -7.80 10.12 12.67
CA ASP A 101 -7.45 8.71 12.87
C ASP A 101 -8.18 7.76 11.91
N GLU A 102 -8.68 8.27 10.78
CA GLU A 102 -9.44 7.50 9.80
C GLU A 102 -8.80 7.59 8.41
N ALA A 103 -8.71 6.45 7.74
CA ALA A 103 -8.34 6.36 6.32
C ALA A 103 -9.57 5.97 5.50
N GLU A 104 -9.84 6.76 4.47
CA GLU A 104 -10.87 6.50 3.46
C GLU A 104 -10.22 5.87 2.23
N PHE A 105 -10.80 4.78 1.74
CA PHE A 105 -10.34 4.09 0.54
C PHE A 105 -11.51 3.61 -0.32
N SER A 106 -11.26 3.48 -1.62
CA SER A 106 -12.19 2.87 -2.57
C SER A 106 -11.87 1.40 -2.79
N THR A 107 -12.92 0.59 -2.94
CA THR A 107 -12.83 -0.80 -3.40
C THR A 107 -13.15 -0.97 -4.89
N TRP A 108 -13.28 0.15 -5.62
CA TRP A 108 -13.39 0.18 -7.09
C TRP A 108 -12.57 1.31 -7.73
N TRP A 109 -12.25 1.15 -9.01
CA TRP A 109 -11.49 2.15 -9.77
C TRP A 109 -12.22 3.50 -9.95
N ASP A 110 -13.55 3.46 -10.02
CA ASP A 110 -14.45 4.60 -10.27
C ASP A 110 -15.01 5.23 -8.98
N ASP A 111 -14.49 4.85 -7.80
CA ASP A 111 -14.89 5.35 -6.49
C ASP A 111 -16.37 5.17 -6.11
N ARG A 112 -17.07 4.23 -6.76
CA ARG A 112 -18.48 3.95 -6.46
C ARG A 112 -18.74 3.34 -5.09
N GLU A 113 -17.72 2.75 -4.46
CA GLU A 113 -17.81 2.17 -3.12
C GLU A 113 -16.63 2.64 -2.27
N LYS A 114 -16.94 3.26 -1.13
CA LYS A 114 -15.96 3.83 -0.21
C LYS A 114 -16.06 3.15 1.14
N HIS A 115 -14.91 2.94 1.75
CA HIS A 115 -14.76 2.32 3.06
C HIS A 115 -13.89 3.21 3.94
N ILE A 116 -14.15 3.15 5.24
CA ILE A 116 -13.38 3.85 6.26
C ILE A 116 -12.79 2.83 7.21
N VAL A 117 -11.51 2.98 7.54
CA VAL A 117 -10.81 2.20 8.56
C VAL A 117 -10.22 3.13 9.61
N LYS A 118 -10.37 2.78 10.89
CA LYS A 118 -9.68 3.43 11.99
C LYS A 118 -8.21 3.01 12.05
N LEU A 119 -7.33 3.96 12.33
CA LEU A 119 -5.86 3.80 12.27
C LEU A 119 -5.22 3.51 13.64
N ALA A 120 -6.03 3.42 14.71
CA ALA A 120 -5.63 3.09 16.08
C ALA A 120 -5.30 1.59 16.25
#